data_AF-A0A815QJ93-F1
#
_entry.id   AF-A0A815QJ93-F1
#
_cell.length_a   1.000
_cell.length_b   1.000
_cell.length_c   1.000
_cell.angle_alpha   90.00
_cell.angle_beta   90.00
_cell.angle_gamma   90.00
#
_symmetry.space_group_name_H-M   'P 1'
#
loop_
_entity.id
_entity.type
_entity.pdbx_description
1 polymer ?
#
loop_
_entity_poly.entity_id
_entity_poly.type
_entity_poly.pdbx_seq_one_letter_code
_entity_poly.pdbx_strand_id
1 'polypeptide(L)'
;MFEFQTAFVRDVFLGYIKLPDKEQWQSDIDKWRARENSLGSVDFFGVLAFQTDYIDDLYILLLINDNNQYLSKFDHKKVNKMVKDYCKNRLEDILRYRDVSYQLIIDTKNTKIIPVYKPWMENMDDSLEDFINNYREKNNII
;
A
#
# COMPACT_ATOMS: atom_id res chain seq x y z
N MET A 1 -3.68 -3.45 2.29
CA MET A 1 -3.73 -4.90 2.54
C MET A 1 -4.60 -5.25 3.74
N PHE A 2 -4.22 -4.87 4.98
CA PHE A 2 -4.95 -5.30 6.18
C PHE A 2 -6.44 -4.89 6.22
N GLU A 3 -6.79 -3.69 5.75
CA GLU A 3 -8.20 -3.28 5.69
C GLU A 3 -9.04 -4.17 4.76
N PHE A 4 -8.50 -4.55 3.59
CA PHE A 4 -9.17 -5.46 2.64
C PHE A 4 -9.33 -6.85 3.27
N GLN A 5 -8.29 -7.37 3.93
CA GLN A 5 -8.36 -8.67 4.61
C GLN A 5 -9.39 -8.66 5.75
N THR A 6 -9.40 -7.59 6.55
CA THR A 6 -10.32 -7.45 7.68
C THR A 6 -11.77 -7.31 7.20
N ALA A 7 -12.00 -6.51 6.15
CA ALA A 7 -13.32 -6.37 5.54
C ALA A 7 -13.80 -7.71 4.95
N PHE A 8 -12.92 -8.48 4.31
CA PHE A 8 -13.27 -9.79 3.77
C PHE A 8 -13.70 -10.76 4.87
N VAL A 9 -12.90 -10.88 5.94
CA VAL A 9 -13.22 -11.73 7.08
C VAL A 9 -14.52 -11.30 7.76
N ARG A 10 -14.73 -9.98 7.93
CA ARG A 10 -15.99 -9.42 8.45
C ARG A 10 -17.17 -9.83 7.58
N ASP A 11 -17.07 -9.69 6.27
CA ASP A 11 -18.17 -9.97 5.34
C ASP A 11 -18.48 -11.46 5.22
N VAL A 12 -17.49 -12.33 5.42
CA VAL A 12 -17.71 -13.77 5.61
C VAL A 12 -18.50 -14.04 6.89
N PHE A 13 -18.09 -13.46 8.03
CA PHE A 13 -18.78 -13.66 9.31
C PHE A 13 -20.21 -13.12 9.33
N LEU A 14 -20.43 -11.97 8.70
CA LEU A 14 -21.77 -11.38 8.55
C LEU A 14 -22.59 -12.07 7.45
N GLY A 15 -21.99 -12.99 6.70
CA GLY A 15 -22.66 -13.80 5.70
C GLY A 15 -22.92 -13.12 4.36
N TYR A 16 -22.36 -11.93 4.13
CA TYR A 16 -22.36 -11.23 2.83
C TYR A 16 -21.53 -11.97 1.79
N ILE A 17 -20.39 -12.55 2.20
CA ILE A 17 -19.57 -13.43 1.37
C ILE A 17 -19.81 -14.87 1.81
N LYS A 18 -20.13 -15.75 0.85
CA LYS A 18 -20.19 -17.20 1.08
C LYS A 18 -18.86 -17.81 0.69
N LEU A 19 -18.28 -18.59 1.60
CA LEU A 19 -17.09 -19.35 1.30
C LEU A 19 -17.44 -20.50 0.35
N PRO A 20 -16.55 -20.79 -0.63
CA PRO A 20 -16.72 -21.93 -1.51
C PRO A 20 -16.47 -23.25 -0.76
N ASP A 21 -16.66 -24.38 -1.44
CA ASP A 21 -16.40 -25.69 -0.85
C ASP A 21 -14.89 -25.98 -0.67
N LYS A 22 -14.61 -27.12 -0.03
CA LYS A 22 -13.25 -27.52 0.33
C LYS A 22 -12.35 -27.81 -0.87
N GLU A 23 -12.91 -28.13 -2.04
CA GLU A 23 -12.10 -28.43 -3.22
C GLU A 23 -11.75 -27.12 -3.93
N GLN A 24 -12.72 -26.22 -4.02
CA GLN A 24 -12.59 -24.91 -4.66
C GLN A 24 -11.61 -23.99 -3.93
N TRP A 25 -11.72 -23.81 -2.61
CA TRP A 25 -10.76 -22.96 -1.86
C TRP A 25 -9.32 -23.52 -1.90
N GLN A 26 -9.13 -24.84 -1.99
CA GLN A 26 -7.81 -25.47 -2.03
C GLN A 26 -7.20 -25.28 -3.41
N SER A 27 -8.01 -25.42 -4.46
CA SER A 27 -7.59 -25.09 -5.83
C SER A 27 -7.14 -23.63 -5.94
N ASP A 28 -7.86 -22.70 -5.30
CA ASP A 28 -7.48 -21.29 -5.30
C ASP A 28 -6.15 -21.04 -4.56
N ILE A 29 -5.99 -21.60 -3.35
CA ILE A 29 -4.74 -21.54 -2.58
C ILE A 29 -3.57 -22.08 -3.41
N ASP A 30 -3.74 -23.22 -4.08
CA ASP A 30 -2.67 -23.84 -4.85
C ASP A 30 -2.28 -23.02 -6.08
N LYS A 31 -3.25 -22.33 -6.72
CA LYS A 31 -2.96 -21.37 -7.81
C LYS A 31 -2.11 -20.20 -7.30
N TRP A 32 -2.50 -19.57 -6.19
CA TRP A 32 -1.74 -18.47 -5.61
C TRP A 32 -0.36 -18.91 -5.15
N ARG A 33 -0.25 -20.07 -4.51
CA ARG A 33 1.04 -20.65 -4.08
C ARG A 33 1.95 -20.98 -5.27
N ALA A 34 1.42 -21.59 -6.33
CA ALA A 34 2.21 -21.89 -7.53
C ALA A 34 2.73 -20.61 -8.19
N ARG A 35 1.89 -19.57 -8.24
CA ARG A 35 2.29 -18.25 -8.74
C ARG A 35 3.37 -17.62 -7.85
N GLU A 36 3.21 -17.63 -6.54
CA GLU A 36 4.23 -17.14 -5.60
C GLU A 36 5.56 -17.87 -5.78
N ASN A 37 5.54 -19.21 -5.84
CA ASN A 37 6.73 -20.04 -6.06
C ASN A 37 7.42 -19.79 -7.40
N SER A 38 6.69 -19.31 -8.42
CA SER A 38 7.27 -18.95 -9.72
C SER A 38 8.02 -17.61 -9.67
N LEU A 39 7.76 -16.78 -8.67
CA LEU A 39 8.50 -15.54 -8.43
C LEU A 39 9.81 -15.88 -7.72
N GLY A 40 10.93 -15.62 -8.39
CA GLY A 40 12.24 -15.74 -7.74
C GLY A 40 12.40 -14.73 -6.61
N SER A 41 13.19 -15.08 -5.58
CA SER A 41 13.47 -14.22 -4.42
C SER A 41 14.13 -12.86 -4.75
N VAL A 42 14.60 -12.68 -5.99
CA VAL A 42 15.24 -11.45 -6.49
C VAL A 42 14.24 -10.56 -7.27
N ASP A 43 13.08 -11.07 -7.68
CA ASP A 43 12.09 -10.31 -8.44
C ASP A 43 11.18 -9.47 -7.53
N PHE A 44 11.76 -8.40 -6.97
CA PHE A 44 11.04 -7.49 -6.08
C PHE A 44 9.80 -6.87 -6.77
N PHE A 45 9.90 -6.54 -8.07
CA PHE A 45 8.80 -5.94 -8.80
C PHE A 45 7.67 -6.94 -9.10
N GLY A 46 8.01 -8.19 -9.34
CA GLY A 46 7.06 -9.31 -9.45
C GLY A 46 6.32 -9.55 -8.13
N VAL A 47 7.03 -9.55 -7.00
CA VAL A 47 6.42 -9.68 -5.66
C VAL A 47 5.45 -8.52 -5.38
N LEU A 48 5.82 -7.28 -5.71
CA LEU A 48 4.92 -6.13 -5.60
C LEU A 48 3.66 -6.29 -6.46
N ALA A 49 3.82 -6.74 -7.71
CA ALA A 49 2.70 -6.98 -8.62
C ALA A 49 1.78 -8.09 -8.08
N PHE A 50 2.35 -9.19 -7.57
CA PHE A 50 1.62 -10.27 -6.95
C PHE A 50 0.76 -9.80 -5.77
N GLN A 51 1.32 -9.01 -4.85
CA GLN A 51 0.55 -8.45 -3.74
C GLN A 51 -0.52 -7.46 -4.21
N THR A 52 -0.25 -6.73 -5.30
CA THR A 52 -1.22 -5.80 -5.89
C THR A 52 -2.42 -6.56 -6.45
N ASP A 53 -2.18 -7.66 -7.16
CA ASP A 53 -3.25 -8.52 -7.69
C ASP A 53 -4.04 -9.19 -6.58
N TYR A 54 -3.39 -9.61 -5.50
CA TYR A 54 -4.08 -10.13 -4.31
C TYR A 54 -5.06 -9.10 -3.70
N ILE A 55 -4.63 -7.84 -3.63
CA ILE A 55 -5.51 -6.75 -3.17
C ILE A 55 -6.65 -6.48 -4.17
N ASP A 56 -6.39 -6.55 -5.48
CA ASP A 56 -7.42 -6.37 -6.52
C ASP A 56 -8.48 -7.48 -6.43
N ASP A 57 -8.06 -8.73 -6.19
CA ASP A 57 -8.97 -9.87 -6.02
C ASP A 57 -9.87 -9.71 -4.78
N LEU A 58 -9.28 -9.34 -3.63
CA LEU A 58 -10.07 -9.01 -2.43
C LEU A 58 -11.01 -7.82 -2.67
N TYR A 59 -10.55 -6.80 -3.37
CA TYR A 59 -11.36 -5.62 -3.68
C TYR A 59 -12.60 -6.00 -4.48
N ILE A 60 -12.46 -6.81 -5.53
CA ILE A 60 -13.58 -7.27 -6.36
C ILE A 60 -14.60 -8.04 -5.52
N LEU A 61 -14.15 -8.93 -4.64
CA LEU A 61 -15.04 -9.68 -3.74
C LEU A 61 -15.80 -8.78 -2.76
N LEU A 62 -15.20 -7.65 -2.37
CA LEU A 62 -15.79 -6.69 -1.43
C LEU A 62 -16.77 -5.71 -2.07
N LEU A 63 -16.76 -5.55 -3.40
CA LEU A 63 -17.68 -4.67 -4.11
C LEU A 63 -19.15 -5.11 -4.05
N ILE A 64 -19.43 -6.33 -3.61
CA ILE A 64 -20.80 -6.84 -3.43
C ILE A 64 -21.55 -6.18 -2.26
N ASN A 65 -20.83 -5.54 -1.35
CA ASN A 65 -21.37 -4.95 -0.12
C ASN A 65 -21.08 -3.45 -0.10
N ASP A 66 -22.14 -2.63 -0.17
CA ASP A 66 -22.03 -1.16 -0.22
C ASP A 66 -21.27 -0.56 0.98
N ASN A 67 -21.23 -1.27 2.13
CA ASN A 67 -20.44 -0.84 3.29
C ASN A 67 -18.92 -0.77 3.01
N ASN A 68 -18.44 -1.37 1.92
CA ASN A 68 -17.04 -1.34 1.49
C ASN A 68 -16.71 -0.21 0.52
N GLN A 69 -17.67 0.67 0.18
CA GLN A 69 -17.45 1.71 -0.82
C GLN A 69 -16.26 2.63 -0.49
N TYR A 70 -15.89 2.80 0.78
CA TYR A 70 -14.71 3.57 1.17
C TYR A 70 -13.40 3.01 0.59
N LEU A 71 -13.29 1.69 0.36
CA LEU A 71 -12.12 1.04 -0.23
C LEU A 71 -11.91 1.45 -1.70
N SER A 72 -12.98 1.86 -2.40
CA SER A 72 -12.89 2.30 -3.82
C SER A 72 -12.07 3.60 -4.00
N LYS A 73 -11.86 4.36 -2.92
CA LYS A 73 -11.01 5.56 -2.94
C LYS A 73 -9.52 5.23 -3.01
N PHE A 74 -9.14 3.96 -2.84
CA PHE A 74 -7.76 3.51 -2.79
C PHE A 74 -7.33 2.86 -4.12
N ASP A 75 -6.55 3.60 -4.91
CA ASP A 75 -6.00 3.13 -6.19
C ASP A 75 -4.73 2.30 -5.97
N HIS A 76 -4.89 1.00 -5.70
CA HIS A 76 -3.79 0.08 -5.42
C HIS A 76 -2.83 -0.09 -6.62
N LYS A 77 -3.26 0.18 -7.85
CA LYS A 77 -2.40 0.16 -9.05
C LYS A 77 -1.46 1.36 -9.08
N LYS A 78 -1.95 2.55 -8.71
CA LYS A 78 -1.08 3.72 -8.46
C LYS A 78 -0.12 3.48 -7.30
N VAL A 79 -0.54 2.81 -6.24
CA VAL A 79 0.36 2.41 -5.13
C VAL A 79 1.47 1.52 -5.64
N ASN A 80 1.16 0.50 -6.45
CA ASN A 80 2.19 -0.37 -7.03
C ASN A 80 3.25 0.42 -7.79
N LYS A 81 2.83 1.38 -8.63
CA LYS A 81 3.74 2.27 -9.35
C LYS A 81 4.60 3.10 -8.40
N MET A 82 4.00 3.73 -7.39
CA MET A 82 4.72 4.54 -6.41
C MET A 82 5.77 3.72 -5.63
N VAL A 83 5.42 2.50 -5.22
CA VAL A 83 6.36 1.62 -4.52
C VAL A 83 7.49 1.17 -5.46
N LYS A 84 7.21 0.93 -6.75
CA LYS A 84 8.26 0.67 -7.75
C LYS A 84 9.23 1.84 -7.87
N ASP A 85 8.73 3.07 -7.91
CA ASP A 85 9.56 4.27 -7.97
C ASP A 85 10.38 4.46 -6.69
N TYR A 86 9.80 4.17 -5.52
CA TYR A 86 10.53 4.10 -4.26
C TYR A 86 11.69 3.09 -4.27
N CYS A 87 11.46 1.90 -4.81
CA CYS A 87 12.51 0.89 -4.90
C CYS A 87 13.62 1.29 -5.86
N LYS A 88 13.30 1.97 -6.97
CA LYS A 88 14.31 2.54 -7.87
C LYS A 88 15.15 3.60 -7.17
N ASN A 89 14.53 4.56 -6.48
CA ASN A 89 15.26 5.60 -5.73
C ASN A 89 16.20 4.98 -4.68
N ARG A 90 15.78 3.89 -4.04
CA ARG A 90 16.61 3.13 -3.09
C ARG A 90 17.81 2.46 -3.75
N LEU A 91 17.67 1.97 -4.98
CA LEU A 91 18.77 1.40 -5.75
C LEU A 91 19.72 2.47 -6.28
N GLU A 92 19.18 3.64 -6.64
CA GLU A 92 19.96 4.78 -7.14
C GLU A 92 20.79 5.44 -6.03
N ASP A 93 20.19 5.70 -4.87
CA ASP A 93 20.90 6.25 -3.71
C ASP A 93 20.33 5.69 -2.39
N ILE A 94 21.01 4.69 -1.84
CA ILE A 94 20.62 4.03 -0.60
C ILE A 94 20.67 4.95 0.63
N LEU A 95 21.42 6.06 0.58
CA LEU A 95 21.53 7.02 1.68
C LEU A 95 20.50 8.14 1.58
N ARG A 96 20.05 8.48 0.37
CA ARG A 96 19.16 9.63 0.10
C ARG A 96 17.76 9.29 -0.42
N TYR A 97 17.41 8.02 -0.61
CA TYR A 97 16.06 7.66 -1.08
C TYR A 97 14.93 8.15 -0.18
N ARG A 98 15.19 8.43 1.11
CA ARG A 98 14.24 9.02 2.05
C ARG A 98 14.03 10.53 1.87
N ASP A 99 14.88 11.19 1.09
CA ASP A 99 14.78 12.62 0.80
C ASP A 99 13.76 12.90 -0.32
N VAL A 100 13.17 11.85 -0.90
CA VAL A 100 12.20 11.93 -2.00
C VAL A 100 10.77 12.00 -1.47
N SER A 101 10.00 12.98 -1.94
CA SER A 101 8.57 13.10 -1.66
C SER A 101 7.73 12.49 -2.79
N TYR A 102 6.63 11.82 -2.41
CA TYR A 102 5.70 11.19 -3.34
C TYR A 102 4.33 11.88 -3.34
N GLN A 103 3.60 11.75 -4.44
CA GLN A 103 2.25 12.29 -4.55
C GLN A 103 1.26 11.45 -3.73
N LEU A 104 0.30 12.12 -3.09
CA LEU A 104 -0.80 11.44 -2.40
C LEU A 104 -1.66 10.66 -3.41
N ILE A 105 -1.97 9.41 -3.09
CA ILE A 105 -2.74 8.52 -3.97
C ILE A 105 -4.26 8.66 -3.75
N ILE A 106 -4.66 9.00 -2.53
CA ILE A 106 -6.06 9.24 -2.19
C ILE A 106 -6.41 10.66 -2.67
N ASP A 107 -7.39 10.79 -3.56
CA ASP A 107 -7.83 12.08 -4.08
C ASP A 107 -8.48 12.90 -2.97
N THR A 108 -7.68 13.76 -2.36
CA THR A 108 -8.16 14.84 -1.50
C THR A 108 -7.87 16.13 -2.23
N LYS A 109 -8.94 16.84 -2.64
CA LYS A 109 -8.81 18.19 -3.22
C LYS A 109 -7.91 19.04 -2.31
N ASN A 110 -6.78 19.49 -2.84
CA ASN A 110 -5.82 20.44 -2.25
C ASN A 110 -4.63 19.91 -1.45
N THR A 111 -4.25 18.62 -1.55
CA THR A 111 -3.00 18.16 -0.90
C THR A 111 -1.77 18.53 -1.72
N LYS A 112 -0.90 19.37 -1.15
CA LYS A 112 0.41 19.70 -1.72
C LYS A 112 1.44 18.65 -1.31
N ILE A 113 2.34 18.31 -2.22
CA ILE A 113 3.53 17.52 -1.89
C ILE A 113 4.42 18.36 -0.99
N ILE A 114 4.75 17.85 0.19
CA ILE A 114 5.64 18.53 1.13
C ILE A 114 7.05 17.98 0.92
N PRO A 115 8.03 18.81 0.53
CA PRO A 115 9.41 18.38 0.40
C PRO A 115 10.00 18.14 1.79
N VAL A 116 10.89 17.16 1.89
CA VAL A 116 11.65 16.86 3.10
C VAL A 116 12.32 18.13 3.64
N TYR A 117 12.26 18.33 4.96
CA TYR A 117 12.80 19.52 5.61
C TYR A 117 14.33 19.46 5.70
N LYS A 118 14.85 18.32 6.17
CA LYS A 118 16.27 18.07 6.36
C LYS A 118 16.64 16.71 5.77
N PRO A 119 17.74 16.59 5.00
CA PRO A 119 18.17 15.30 4.46
C PRO A 119 18.28 14.24 5.56
N TRP A 120 17.91 13.00 5.24
CA TRP A 120 17.80 11.92 6.22
C TRP A 120 19.13 11.67 6.95
N MET A 121 20.25 11.72 6.22
CA MET A 121 21.59 11.53 6.80
C MET A 121 22.03 12.67 7.74
N GLU A 122 21.38 13.83 7.64
CA GLU A 122 21.66 14.99 8.49
C GLU A 122 20.64 15.09 9.64
N ASN A 123 19.53 14.36 9.57
CA ASN A 123 18.50 14.38 10.60
C ASN A 123 18.80 13.35 11.71
N MET A 124 19.42 13.83 12.79
CA MET A 124 19.82 13.00 13.93
C MET A 124 18.78 12.99 15.06
N ASP A 125 17.73 13.80 14.97
CA ASP A 125 16.62 13.82 15.91
C ASP A 125 15.45 13.03 15.29
N ASP A 126 15.10 11.90 15.90
CA ASP A 126 14.01 11.03 15.46
C ASP A 126 12.73 11.23 16.29
N SER A 127 12.68 12.28 17.11
CA SER A 127 11.49 12.63 17.90
C SER A 127 10.33 13.08 17.01
N LEU A 128 9.12 12.77 17.46
CA LEU A 128 7.90 13.23 16.80
C LEU A 128 7.79 14.77 16.89
N GLU A 129 8.23 15.33 18.01
CA GLU A 129 8.22 16.75 18.30
C GLU A 129 9.03 17.55 17.28
N ASP A 130 10.28 17.17 17.02
CA ASP A 130 11.12 17.83 16.00
C ASP A 130 10.50 17.70 14.61
N PHE A 131 10.03 16.50 14.23
CA PHE A 131 9.39 16.28 12.93
C PHE A 131 8.16 17.18 12.71
N ILE A 132 7.27 17.30 13.71
CA ILE A 132 6.07 18.12 13.63
C ILE A 132 6.41 19.61 13.64
N ASN A 133 7.34 20.06 14.47
CA ASN A 133 7.71 21.47 14.56
C ASN A 133 8.35 21.95 13.25
N ASN A 134 9.25 21.16 12.67
CA ASN A 134 9.85 21.43 11.36
C ASN A 134 8.80 21.52 10.25
N TYR A 135 7.75 20.69 10.31
CA TYR A 135 6.61 20.78 9.40
C TYR A 135 5.80 22.08 9.58
N ARG A 136 5.51 22.46 10.83
CA ARG A 136 4.73 23.65 11.18
C ARG A 136 5.41 24.95 10.76
N GLU A 137 6.70 25.10 11.11
CA GLU A 137 7.51 26.27 10.76
C GLU A 137 7.55 26.51 9.25
N LYS A 138 7.78 25.45 8.46
CA LYS A 138 7.85 25.56 6.99
C LYS A 138 6.52 25.99 6.34
N ASN A 139 5.39 25.71 6.98
CA ASN A 139 4.06 25.97 6.44
C ASN A 139 3.34 27.17 7.09
N ASN A 140 4.00 27.90 7.99
CA ASN A 140 3.41 28.99 8.78
C ASN A 140 2.14 28.56 9.54
N ILE A 141 2.13 27.32 10.04
CA ILE A 141 1.02 26.78 10.84
C ILE A 141 1.48 26.83 12.30
N ILE A 142 1.08 27.88 13.02
CA ILE A 142 1.39 28.06 14.46
C ILE A 142 0.63 27.02 15.28
#